data_AF-A0A2H0VIL3-F1
#
_entry.id   AF-A0A2H0VIL3-F1
#
_cell.length_a   1.000
_cell.length_b   1.000
_cell.length_c   1.000
_cell.angle_alpha   90.00
_cell.angle_beta   90.00
_cell.angle_gamma   90.00
#
_symmetry.space_group_name_H-M   'P 1'
#
loop_
_entity.id
_entity.type
_entity.pdbx_description
1 polymer ?
#
loop_
_entity_poly.entity_id
_entity_poly.type
_entity_poly.pdbx_seq_one_letter_code
_entity_poly.pdbx_strand_id
1 'polypeptide(L)'
;MDQKSAEKLRARFVENKIHIRTLTNITHLEAWTDVTEMVEQYWEIRHLDKPFQFEILIYNNVYCMYRYTGDEIFCIEIYSQELADMQRQLFEYLWGVAKKFKVLDDRGTAKLISNHKV
;
A
#
# COMPACT_ATOMS: atom_id res chain seq x y z
N MET A 1 8.58 -2.74 14.08
CA MET A 1 8.56 -1.27 14.25
C MET A 1 7.44 -0.93 15.24
N ASP A 2 7.68 -0.06 16.22
CA ASP A 2 6.63 0.36 17.15
C ASP A 2 5.71 1.42 16.52
N GLN A 3 4.51 1.60 17.10
CA GLN A 3 3.49 2.50 16.56
C GLN A 3 3.98 3.96 16.48
N LYS A 4 4.70 4.46 17.49
CA LYS A 4 5.18 5.85 17.51
C LYS A 4 6.17 6.12 16.38
N SER A 5 7.06 5.16 16.12
CA SER A 5 7.97 5.24 14.97
C SER A 5 7.22 5.20 13.63
N ALA A 6 6.17 4.39 13.52
CA ALA A 6 5.32 4.32 12.33
C ALA A 6 4.58 5.64 12.07
N GLU A 7 3.96 6.25 13.10
CA GLU A 7 3.28 7.54 12.98
C GLU A 7 4.24 8.65 12.55
N LYS A 8 5.45 8.68 13.11
CA LYS A 8 6.48 9.67 12.71
C LYS A 8 6.86 9.53 11.23
N LEU A 9 6.94 8.30 10.72
CA LEU A 9 7.22 8.06 9.31
C LEU A 9 6.05 8.55 8.42
N ARG A 10 4.81 8.27 8.81
CA ARG A 10 3.59 8.71 8.09
C ARG A 10 3.45 10.23 8.05
N ALA A 11 3.74 10.90 9.17
CA ALA A 11 3.79 12.37 9.21
C ALA A 11 4.80 12.92 8.19
N ARG A 12 5.97 12.28 8.07
CA ARG A 12 6.96 12.66 7.04
C ARG A 12 6.46 12.41 5.62
N PHE A 13 5.66 11.39 5.36
CA PHE A 13 5.04 11.20 4.04
C PHE A 13 4.11 12.36 3.68
N VAL A 14 3.32 12.84 4.64
CA VAL A 14 2.45 14.02 4.47
C VAL A 14 3.29 15.28 4.21
N GLU A 15 4.30 15.56 5.04
CA GLU A 15 5.20 16.72 4.87
C GLU A 15 5.84 16.77 3.47
N ASN A 16 6.15 15.61 2.92
CA ASN A 16 6.79 15.47 1.61
C ASN A 16 5.77 15.22 0.47
N LYS A 17 4.46 15.26 0.75
CA LYS A 17 3.36 15.05 -0.20
C LYS A 17 3.48 13.74 -1.00
N ILE A 18 3.94 12.69 -0.33
CA ILE A 18 4.14 11.37 -0.93
C ILE A 18 2.79 10.68 -1.10
N HIS A 19 2.39 10.44 -2.35
CA HIS A 19 1.18 9.70 -2.65
C HIS A 19 1.44 8.19 -2.64
N ILE A 20 0.62 7.45 -1.91
CA ILE A 20 0.72 6.01 -1.75
C ILE A 20 -0.46 5.33 -2.41
N ARG A 21 -0.18 4.37 -3.29
CA ARG A 21 -1.19 3.51 -3.91
C ARG A 21 -0.95 2.08 -3.49
N THR A 22 -1.92 1.48 -2.81
CA THR A 22 -1.82 0.15 -2.20
C THR A 22 -2.71 -0.85 -2.94
N LEU A 23 -2.11 -1.95 -3.40
CA LEU A 23 -2.84 -3.16 -3.82
C LEU A 23 -2.81 -4.17 -2.68
N THR A 24 -3.97 -4.74 -2.34
CA THR A 24 -4.07 -5.75 -1.28
C THR A 24 -5.06 -6.85 -1.67
N ASN A 25 -4.92 -8.02 -1.05
CA ASN A 25 -5.84 -9.14 -1.18
C ASN A 25 -6.83 -9.26 -0.02
N ILE A 26 -6.70 -8.43 1.02
CA ILE A 26 -7.69 -8.39 2.10
C ILE A 26 -8.98 -7.74 1.59
N THR A 27 -10.08 -7.96 2.30
CA THR A 27 -11.40 -7.37 2.00
C THR A 27 -11.83 -6.35 3.05
N HIS A 28 -11.12 -6.29 4.17
CA HIS A 28 -11.30 -5.36 5.27
C HIS A 28 -9.94 -4.94 5.82
N LEU A 29 -9.76 -3.66 6.10
CA LEU A 29 -8.63 -3.07 6.78
C LEU A 29 -9.17 -2.26 7.96
N GLU A 30 -8.67 -2.55 9.16
CA GLU A 30 -8.97 -1.78 10.38
C GLU A 30 -8.20 -0.45 10.38
N ALA A 31 -8.62 0.52 11.20
CA ALA A 31 -7.87 1.75 11.45
C ALA A 31 -6.42 1.45 11.85
N TRP A 32 -5.46 2.16 11.25
CA TRP A 32 -4.04 1.83 11.37
C TRP A 32 -3.12 3.03 11.60
N THR A 33 -3.64 4.26 11.57
CA THR A 33 -2.87 5.49 11.81
C THR A 33 -3.69 6.59 12.49
N ASP A 34 -2.98 7.52 13.14
CA ASP A 34 -3.51 8.78 13.64
C ASP A 34 -3.20 9.96 12.71
N VAL A 35 -2.38 9.76 11.66
CA VAL A 35 -2.08 10.78 10.65
C VAL A 35 -3.19 10.80 9.60
N THR A 36 -4.32 11.42 9.96
CA THR A 36 -5.54 11.43 9.13
C THR A 36 -5.35 12.09 7.76
N GLU A 37 -4.53 13.15 7.68
CA GLU A 37 -4.23 13.84 6.42
C GLU A 37 -3.62 12.89 5.37
N MET A 38 -2.84 11.90 5.81
CA MET A 38 -2.27 10.89 4.92
C MET A 38 -3.37 10.07 4.25
N VAL A 39 -4.37 9.66 5.04
CA VAL A 39 -5.51 8.85 4.58
C VAL A 39 -6.39 9.65 3.64
N GLU A 40 -6.66 10.92 3.97
CA GLU A 40 -7.59 11.77 3.23
C GLU A 40 -7.03 12.28 1.90
N GLN A 41 -5.73 12.59 1.84
CA GLN A 41 -5.14 13.30 0.70
C GLN A 41 -4.12 12.49 -0.08
N TYR A 42 -3.42 11.55 0.56
CA TYR A 42 -2.21 10.96 0.01
C TYR A 42 -2.26 9.43 -0.08
N TRP A 43 -3.41 8.80 0.13
CA TRP A 43 -3.53 7.35 0.11
C TRP A 43 -4.72 6.86 -0.71
N GLU A 44 -4.46 5.89 -1.57
CA GLU A 44 -5.49 5.12 -2.27
C GLU A 44 -5.24 3.62 -2.08
N ILE A 45 -6.31 2.86 -1.95
CA ILE A 45 -6.26 1.40 -1.81
C ILE A 45 -7.23 0.70 -2.76
N ARG A 46 -6.78 -0.42 -3.35
CA ARG A 46 -7.60 -1.30 -4.18
C ARG A 46 -7.35 -2.78 -3.85
N HIS A 47 -8.36 -3.58 -4.17
CA HIS A 47 -8.39 -5.02 -3.94
C HIS A 47 -8.06 -5.81 -5.21
N LEU A 48 -7.21 -6.82 -5.06
CA LEU A 48 -7.01 -7.89 -6.03
C LEU A 48 -7.27 -9.23 -5.37
N ASP A 49 -8.10 -10.05 -6.01
CA ASP A 49 -8.49 -11.38 -5.51
C ASP A 49 -7.42 -12.43 -5.82
N LYS A 50 -6.16 -12.12 -5.47
CA LYS A 50 -5.01 -13.00 -5.62
C LYS A 50 -4.04 -12.79 -4.46
N PRO A 51 -3.50 -13.87 -3.85
CA PRO A 51 -2.52 -13.73 -2.79
C PRO A 51 -1.18 -13.24 -3.34
N PHE A 52 -0.55 -12.32 -2.60
CA PHE A 52 0.82 -11.88 -2.82
C PHE A 52 1.78 -12.73 -1.97
N GLN A 53 2.87 -13.21 -2.56
CA GLN A 53 3.87 -14.02 -1.85
C GLN A 53 4.87 -13.17 -1.04
N PHE A 54 5.07 -11.92 -1.48
CA PHE A 54 5.91 -10.92 -0.84
C PHE A 54 5.16 -9.60 -0.82
N GLU A 55 5.45 -8.77 0.18
CA GLU A 55 5.13 -7.35 0.09
C GLU A 55 6.15 -6.68 -0.83
N ILE A 56 5.65 -5.83 -1.72
CA ILE A 56 6.44 -5.15 -2.73
C ILE A 56 6.24 -3.65 -2.56
N LEU A 57 7.35 -2.91 -2.49
CA LEU A 57 7.35 -1.45 -2.58
C LEU A 57 8.13 -1.03 -3.82
N ILE A 58 7.58 -0.04 -4.52
CA ILE A 58 8.25 0.58 -5.66
C ILE A 58 8.31 2.07 -5.38
N TYR A 59 9.52 2.61 -5.27
CA TYR A 59 9.74 4.02 -4.95
C TYR A 59 11.00 4.52 -5.66
N ASN A 60 10.95 5.73 -6.23
CA ASN A 60 12.04 6.26 -7.06
C ASN A 60 12.48 5.25 -8.14
N ASN A 61 13.77 4.89 -8.13
CA ASN A 61 14.42 3.87 -8.96
C ASN A 61 14.67 2.55 -8.19
N VAL A 62 13.91 2.29 -7.13
CA VAL A 62 14.07 1.12 -6.25
C VAL A 62 12.87 0.19 -6.36
N TYR A 63 13.17 -1.08 -6.55
CA TYR A 63 12.25 -2.20 -6.35
C TYR A 63 12.62 -2.93 -5.07
N CYS A 64 11.73 -2.88 -4.09
CA CYS A 64 11.91 -3.51 -2.79
C CYS A 64 10.91 -4.65 -2.62
N MET A 65 11.38 -5.79 -2.15
CA MET A 65 10.53 -6.88 -1.69
C MET A 65 10.89 -7.22 -0.26
N TYR A 66 9.89 -7.42 0.58
CA TYR A 66 10.11 -7.95 1.91
C TYR A 66 9.02 -8.91 2.33
N ARG A 67 9.34 -9.69 3.36
CA ARG A 67 8.39 -10.52 4.09
C ARG A 67 8.76 -10.54 5.56
N TYR A 68 7.73 -10.68 6.39
CA TYR A 68 7.84 -11.01 7.80
C TYR A 68 7.24 -12.41 7.98
N THR A 69 8.02 -13.36 8.46
CA THR A 69 7.54 -14.73 8.74
C THR A 69 7.97 -15.11 10.15
N GLY A 70 7.06 -14.92 11.12
CA GLY A 70 7.42 -14.99 12.54
C GLY A 70 8.49 -13.94 12.88
N ASP A 71 9.62 -14.38 13.40
CA ASP A 71 10.78 -13.52 13.71
C ASP A 71 11.77 -13.38 12.54
N GLU A 72 11.52 -14.07 11.42
CA GLU A 72 12.37 -13.96 10.24
C GLU A 72 11.97 -12.77 9.37
N ILE A 73 12.91 -11.83 9.24
CA ILE A 73 12.80 -10.67 8.34
C ILE A 73 13.66 -10.94 7.12
N PHE A 74 13.04 -10.93 5.95
CA PHE A 74 13.75 -10.95 4.67
C PHE A 74 13.39 -9.70 3.88
N CYS A 75 14.40 -8.98 3.40
CA CYS A 75 14.24 -7.79 2.61
C CYS A 75 15.33 -7.72 1.55
N ILE A 76 14.95 -7.41 0.31
CA ILE A 76 15.87 -7.10 -0.78
C ILE A 76 15.45 -5.78 -1.39
N GLU A 77 16.43 -4.90 -1.56
CA GLU A 77 16.29 -3.68 -2.35
C GLU A 77 17.17 -3.77 -3.59
N ILE A 78 16.57 -3.56 -4.75
CA ILE A 78 17.26 -3.51 -6.02
C ILE A 78 17.18 -2.08 -6.55
N TYR A 79 18.35 -1.47 -6.71
CA TYR A 79 18.53 -0.12 -7.22
C TYR A 79 18.75 -0.19 -8.74
N SER A 80 17.67 -0.08 -9.52
CA SER A 80 17.69 -0.08 -10.99
C SER A 80 16.45 0.63 -11.52
N GLN A 81 16.67 1.64 -12.37
CA GLN A 81 15.59 2.40 -12.98
C GLN A 81 14.73 1.49 -13.87
N GLU A 82 15.37 0.64 -14.67
CA GLU A 82 14.73 -0.25 -15.63
C GLU A 82 13.83 -1.27 -14.93
N LEU A 83 14.32 -1.87 -13.83
CA LEU A 83 13.53 -2.81 -13.06
C LEU A 83 12.36 -2.12 -12.36
N ALA A 84 12.61 -0.95 -11.75
CA ALA A 84 11.55 -0.17 -11.10
C ALA A 84 10.48 0.27 -12.10
N ASP A 85 10.86 0.65 -13.33
CA ASP A 85 9.95 1.01 -14.41
C ASP A 85 9.09 -0.16 -14.85
N MET A 86 9.70 -1.34 -15.06
CA MET A 86 8.97 -2.57 -15.40
C MET A 86 7.95 -2.94 -14.32
N GLN A 87 8.33 -2.84 -13.05
CA GLN A 87 7.44 -3.14 -11.93
C GLN A 87 6.34 -2.09 -11.77
N ARG A 88 6.62 -0.81 -12.04
CA ARG A 88 5.59 0.24 -12.10
C ARG A 88 4.57 -0.04 -13.20
N GLN A 89 5.00 -0.46 -14.39
CA GLN A 89 4.07 -0.82 -15.47
C GLN A 89 3.15 -1.99 -15.09
N LEU A 90 3.71 -3.03 -14.45
CA LEU A 90 2.91 -4.15 -13.95
C LEU A 90 1.92 -3.69 -12.87
N PHE A 91 2.37 -2.85 -11.94
CA PHE A 91 1.51 -2.25 -10.92
C PHE A 91 0.35 -1.46 -11.55
N GLU A 92 0.61 -0.62 -12.55
CA GLU A 92 -0.45 0.16 -13.22
C GLU A 92 -1.46 -0.71 -13.95
N TYR A 93 -0.99 -1.77 -14.62
CA TYR A 93 -1.89 -2.76 -15.24
C TYR A 93 -2.81 -3.41 -14.21
N LEU A 94 -2.23 -3.90 -13.11
CA LEU A 94 -2.96 -4.53 -12.02
C LEU A 94 -3.92 -3.54 -11.33
N TRP A 95 -3.51 -2.30 -11.15
CA TRP A 95 -4.33 -1.24 -10.58
C TRP A 95 -5.56 -0.93 -11.42
N GLY A 96 -5.42 -0.95 -12.75
CA GLY A 96 -6.52 -0.72 -13.70
C GLY A 96 -7.66 -1.75 -13.57
N VAL A 97 -7.33 -3.00 -13.22
CA VAL A 97 -8.31 -4.10 -13.06
C VAL A 97 -8.72 -4.33 -11.60
N ALA A 98 -8.05 -3.70 -10.64
CA ALA A 98 -8.33 -3.86 -9.22
C ALA A 98 -9.66 -3.20 -8.79
N LYS A 99 -10.36 -3.84 -7.84
CA LYS A 99 -11.62 -3.32 -7.30
C LYS A 99 -11.35 -2.21 -6.29
N LYS A 100 -12.13 -1.13 -6.32
CA LYS A 100 -11.96 -0.04 -5.36
C LYS A 100 -12.38 -0.46 -3.94
N PHE A 101 -11.63 0.00 -2.96
CA PHE A 101 -12.08 0.04 -1.58
C PHE A 101 -12.93 1.30 -1.34
N LYS A 102 -13.79 1.24 -0.31
CA LYS A 102 -14.37 2.41 0.32
C LYS A 102 -13.64 2.65 1.64
N VAL A 103 -12.98 3.79 1.76
CA VAL A 103 -12.44 4.30 3.03
C VAL A 103 -13.63 4.77 3.87
N LEU A 104 -13.73 4.28 5.11
CA LEU A 104 -14.89 4.43 5.99
C LEU A 104 -14.69 5.52 7.05
N ASP A 105 -13.44 5.82 7.40
CA ASP A 105 -13.05 6.88 8.33
C ASP A 105 -11.70 7.50 7.94
N ASP A 106 -11.33 8.57 8.64
CA ASP A 106 -10.10 9.32 8.45
C ASP A 106 -8.85 8.62 9.02
N ARG A 107 -9.01 7.48 9.70
CA ARG A 107 -7.92 6.69 10.30
C ARG A 107 -7.55 5.45 9.46
N GLY A 108 -8.15 5.34 8.28
CA GLY A 108 -7.77 4.38 7.25
C GLY A 108 -8.55 3.07 7.30
N THR A 109 -9.63 2.97 8.07
CA THR A 109 -10.54 1.82 7.98
C THR A 109 -11.10 1.76 6.57
N ALA A 110 -11.00 0.60 5.92
CA ALA A 110 -11.43 0.45 4.54
C ALA A 110 -12.04 -0.91 4.28
N LYS A 111 -13.09 -0.96 3.45
CA LYS A 111 -13.75 -2.20 3.05
C LYS A 111 -13.89 -2.30 1.53
N LEU A 112 -13.76 -3.52 1.00
CA LEU A 112 -14.04 -3.80 -0.40
C LEU A 112 -15.50 -3.44 -0.73
N ILE A 113 -15.70 -2.66 -1.80
CA ILE A 113 -17.04 -2.34 -2.29
C ILE A 113 -17.64 -3.63 -2.88
N SER A 114 -18.65 -4.19 -2.22
CA SER A 114 -19.47 -5.25 -2.79
C SER A 114 -20.38 -4.63 -3.85
N ASN A 115 -20.04 -4.83 -5.13
CA ASN A 115 -20.99 -4.56 -6.20
C ASN A 115 -22.11 -5.61 -6.12
N HIS A 116 -23.14 -5.35 -5.32
CA HIS A 116 -24.45 -5.94 -5.56
C HIS A 116 -25.04 -5.18 -6.74
N LYS A 117 -24.88 -5.73 -7.94
CA LYS A 117 -25.80 -5.41 -9.03
C LYS A 117 -26.89 -6.48 -9.02
N VAL A 118 -28.12 -5.97 -8.94
CA VAL A 118 -29.43 -6.61 -9.13
C VAL A 118 -29.41 -7.60 -10.29
#